data_AF-A0A960SYQ2-F1
#
_entry.id   AF-A0A960SYQ2-F1
#
_cell.length_a   1.000
_cell.length_b   1.000
_cell.length_c   1.000
_cell.angle_alpha   90.00
_cell.angle_beta   90.00
_cell.angle_gamma   90.00
#
_symmetry.space_group_name_H-M   'P 1'
#
loop_
_entity.id
_entity.type
_entity.pdbx_description
1 polymer ?
#
loop_
_entity_poly.entity_id
_entity_poly.type
_entity_poly.pdbx_seq_one_letter_code
_entity_poly.pdbx_strand_id
1 'polypeptide(L)'
;MANPDLPALPTVAEIQRRLELIYPEGSPHRGYCVREIAAKTVFVMLYVGAVEGSGEWLRPDQVTRMSDSQAASIAASERRAWAKGSIAKRTGTIPGAWYAANTREPIRDETIRQGLVPTGAIFERKNLPPTSSKPRYVLTTAFAKLFDPGLTGEDLAAEIKKWQVKYLAPQVLARIRLAVAAGTEDELVVRFPNQESRRLPPGPSSAISKAVIEDFAPRFLSKPTVLWLSDSKNKVVARDDKLAQSIGIEIDAQKHLPDIILADLANDQFLLVFVEVVAT
;
A
#
# COMPACT_ATOMS: atom_id res chain seq x y z
N MET A 1 22.93 -7.16 -14.32
CA MET A 1 22.76 -8.40 -15.10
C MET A 1 21.62 -9.17 -14.45
N ALA A 2 20.61 -9.59 -15.21
CA ALA A 2 19.48 -10.32 -14.65
C ALA A 2 19.94 -11.68 -14.12
N ASN A 3 19.42 -12.11 -12.97
CA ASN A 3 19.72 -13.42 -12.40
C ASN A 3 19.24 -14.51 -13.39
N PRO A 4 20.11 -15.42 -13.88
CA PRO A 4 19.71 -16.44 -14.85
C PRO A 4 18.69 -17.43 -14.27
N ASP A 5 18.60 -17.61 -12.96
CA ASP A 5 17.69 -18.58 -12.35
C ASP A 5 16.51 -17.92 -11.64
N LEU A 6 15.30 -18.36 -12.01
CA LEU A 6 14.07 -17.99 -11.31
C LEU A 6 14.07 -18.62 -9.92
N PRO A 7 13.55 -17.93 -8.89
CA PRO A 7 13.50 -18.49 -7.56
C PRO A 7 12.61 -19.74 -7.52
N ALA A 8 12.94 -20.63 -6.58
CA ALA A 8 12.09 -21.76 -6.24
C ALA A 8 10.68 -21.27 -5.87
N LEU A 9 9.69 -22.09 -6.20
CA LEU A 9 8.29 -21.69 -6.15
C LEU A 9 7.50 -22.64 -5.23
N PRO A 10 7.42 -22.34 -3.92
CA PRO A 10 6.53 -23.06 -3.01
C PRO A 10 5.05 -22.82 -3.36
N THR A 11 4.17 -23.69 -2.85
CA THR A 11 2.72 -23.53 -3.02
C THR A 11 2.21 -22.29 -2.27
N VAL A 12 1.07 -21.73 -2.71
CA VAL A 12 0.43 -20.60 -2.01
C VAL A 12 0.15 -20.95 -0.54
N ALA A 13 -0.29 -22.18 -0.27
CA ALA A 13 -0.55 -22.65 1.10
C ALA A 13 0.72 -22.67 1.96
N GLU A 14 1.85 -23.12 1.41
CA GLU A 14 3.13 -23.11 2.15
C GLU A 14 3.64 -21.67 2.37
N ILE A 15 3.46 -20.79 1.39
CA ILE A 15 3.77 -19.37 1.56
C ILE A 15 2.92 -18.77 2.68
N GLN A 16 1.61 -19.06 2.71
CA GLN A 16 0.72 -18.56 3.75
C GLN A 16 1.14 -19.05 5.14
N ARG A 17 1.41 -20.36 5.28
CA ARG A 17 1.93 -20.94 6.53
C ARG A 17 3.22 -20.25 6.99
N ARG A 18 4.15 -20.00 6.07
CA ARG A 18 5.41 -19.30 6.40
C ARG A 18 5.17 -17.84 6.77
N LEU A 19 4.27 -17.13 6.09
CA LEU A 19 3.92 -15.75 6.45
C LEU A 19 3.36 -15.65 7.87
N GLU A 20 2.54 -16.60 8.31
CA GLU A 20 2.01 -16.66 9.67
C GLU A 20 3.11 -16.84 10.73
N LEU A 21 4.17 -17.61 10.40
CA LEU A 21 5.36 -17.77 11.24
C LEU A 21 6.26 -16.54 11.22
N ILE A 22 6.43 -15.91 10.05
CA ILE A 22 7.27 -14.73 9.88
C ILE A 22 6.70 -13.53 10.62
N TYR A 23 5.37 -13.36 10.59
CA TYR A 23 4.66 -12.28 11.26
C TYR A 23 3.85 -12.82 12.46
N PRO A 24 4.46 -12.95 13.65
CA PRO A 24 3.79 -13.42 14.85
C PRO A 24 2.68 -12.46 15.30
N GLU A 25 1.80 -12.92 16.19
CA GLU A 25 0.78 -12.07 16.80
C GLU A 25 1.40 -10.80 17.43
N GLY A 26 0.71 -9.67 17.30
CA GLY A 26 1.23 -8.37 17.71
C GLY A 26 2.14 -7.68 16.68
N SER A 27 2.49 -8.34 15.57
CA SER A 27 3.20 -7.66 14.47
C SER A 27 2.38 -6.51 13.89
N PRO A 28 2.98 -5.35 13.57
CA PRO A 28 2.25 -4.25 12.97
C PRO A 28 1.62 -4.64 11.64
N HIS A 29 0.36 -4.24 11.44
CA HIS A 29 -0.39 -4.55 10.22
C HIS A 29 -0.38 -6.04 9.83
N ARG A 30 -0.24 -6.96 10.81
CA ARG A 30 -0.16 -8.41 10.60
C ARG A 30 -1.21 -8.92 9.62
N GLY A 31 -2.46 -8.46 9.75
CA GLY A 31 -3.56 -8.86 8.88
C GLY A 31 -3.27 -8.66 7.39
N TYR A 32 -2.56 -7.59 7.01
CA TYR A 32 -2.15 -7.34 5.62
C TYR A 32 -0.97 -8.21 5.17
N CYS A 33 -0.17 -8.73 6.11
CA CYS A 33 1.01 -9.53 5.83
C CYS A 33 0.74 -11.04 5.74
N VAL A 34 -0.32 -11.55 6.39
CA VAL A 34 -0.54 -13.02 6.54
C VAL A 34 -1.75 -13.55 5.78
N ARG A 35 -2.68 -12.71 5.36
CA ARG A 35 -3.88 -13.11 4.62
C ARG A 35 -3.54 -13.74 3.27
N GLU A 36 -4.46 -14.50 2.70
CA GLU A 36 -4.27 -15.22 1.42
C GLU A 36 -3.78 -14.31 0.28
N ILE A 37 -4.25 -13.07 0.19
CA ILE A 37 -3.79 -12.11 -0.83
C ILE A 37 -2.30 -11.74 -0.68
N ALA A 38 -1.75 -11.77 0.53
CA ALA A 38 -0.31 -11.61 0.76
C ALA A 38 0.45 -12.83 0.26
N ALA A 39 -0.05 -14.04 0.54
CA ALA A 39 0.54 -15.28 0.05
C ALA A 39 0.54 -15.35 -1.48
N LYS A 40 -0.59 -15.03 -2.13
CA LYS A 40 -0.70 -14.94 -3.59
C LYS A 40 0.19 -13.83 -4.17
N THR A 41 0.34 -12.70 -3.47
CA THR A 41 1.27 -11.63 -3.90
C THR A 41 2.72 -12.12 -3.89
N VAL A 42 3.17 -12.73 -2.78
CA VAL A 42 4.52 -13.30 -2.68
C VAL A 42 4.74 -14.41 -3.70
N PHE A 43 3.74 -15.28 -3.92
CA PHE A 43 3.77 -16.30 -4.96
C PHE A 43 4.04 -15.69 -6.33
N VAL A 44 3.28 -14.67 -6.74
CA VAL A 44 3.47 -14.04 -8.05
C VAL A 44 4.83 -13.35 -8.14
N MET A 45 5.32 -12.72 -7.07
CA MET A 45 6.65 -12.12 -7.06
C MET A 45 7.75 -13.15 -7.28
N LEU A 46 7.69 -14.30 -6.60
CA LEU A 46 8.59 -15.41 -6.87
C LEU A 46 8.39 -15.95 -8.30
N TYR A 47 7.14 -16.13 -8.73
CA TYR A 47 6.77 -16.65 -10.04
C TYR A 47 7.42 -15.87 -11.18
N VAL A 48 7.34 -14.52 -11.14
CA VAL A 48 7.94 -13.64 -12.16
C VAL A 48 9.41 -13.33 -11.91
N GLY A 49 9.98 -13.77 -10.79
CA GLY A 49 11.37 -13.52 -10.42
C GLY A 49 11.62 -12.10 -9.89
N ALA A 50 10.61 -11.40 -9.38
CA ALA A 50 10.71 -10.07 -8.79
C ALA A 50 11.39 -10.10 -7.41
N VAL A 51 12.69 -10.42 -7.40
CA VAL A 51 13.58 -10.47 -6.25
C VAL A 51 14.72 -9.49 -6.48
N GLU A 52 15.14 -8.79 -5.44
CA GLU A 52 16.27 -7.87 -5.48
C GLU A 52 17.49 -8.47 -6.21
N GLY A 53 18.06 -7.68 -7.13
CA GLY A 53 19.18 -8.09 -7.98
C GLY A 53 18.80 -8.83 -9.28
N SER A 54 17.56 -9.32 -9.43
CA SER A 54 17.15 -10.05 -10.64
C SER A 54 16.90 -9.16 -11.86
N GLY A 55 16.65 -7.87 -11.65
CA GLY A 55 16.22 -6.94 -12.71
C GLY A 55 14.73 -7.02 -13.05
N GLU A 56 14.00 -8.01 -12.51
CA GLU A 56 12.56 -8.16 -12.65
C GLU A 56 11.83 -7.47 -11.49
N TRP A 57 10.64 -6.94 -11.78
CA TRP A 57 9.85 -6.16 -10.84
C TRP A 57 8.38 -6.56 -10.99
N LEU A 58 7.64 -6.57 -9.89
CA LEU A 58 6.21 -6.82 -9.86
C LEU A 58 5.43 -5.55 -10.18
N ARG A 59 4.39 -5.69 -11.00
CA ARG A 59 3.26 -4.75 -11.08
C ARG A 59 2.03 -5.38 -10.40
N PRO A 60 1.31 -4.68 -9.50
CA PRO A 60 0.22 -5.28 -8.72
C PRO A 60 -0.88 -5.97 -9.54
N ASP A 61 -1.15 -5.51 -10.77
CA ASP A 61 -2.13 -6.14 -11.67
C ASP A 61 -1.68 -7.53 -12.16
N GLN A 62 -0.39 -7.88 -12.09
CA GLN A 62 0.04 -9.25 -12.39
C GLN A 62 -0.58 -10.24 -11.39
N VAL A 63 -0.80 -9.83 -10.14
CA VAL A 63 -1.46 -10.67 -9.13
C VAL A 63 -2.93 -10.89 -9.49
N THR A 64 -3.64 -9.86 -9.97
CA THR A 64 -5.03 -10.01 -10.43
C THR A 64 -5.15 -10.79 -11.74
N ARG A 65 -4.05 -10.92 -12.50
CA ARG A 65 -4.01 -11.68 -13.76
C ARG A 65 -3.64 -13.15 -13.59
N MET A 66 -3.23 -13.55 -12.39
CA MET A 66 -2.84 -14.93 -12.10
C MET A 66 -4.08 -15.81 -11.90
N SER A 67 -3.98 -17.08 -12.33
CA SER A 67 -5.01 -18.11 -12.18
C SER A 67 -4.37 -19.40 -11.69
N ASP A 68 -5.18 -20.35 -11.22
CA ASP A 68 -4.67 -21.68 -10.83
C ASP A 68 -4.02 -22.41 -12.02
N SER A 69 -4.61 -22.29 -13.22
CA SER A 69 -4.06 -22.86 -14.44
C SER A 69 -2.67 -22.31 -14.79
N GLN A 70 -2.47 -21.00 -14.62
CA GLN A 70 -1.16 -20.39 -14.85
C GLN A 70 -0.17 -20.72 -13.73
N ALA A 71 -0.62 -20.73 -12.47
CA ALA A 71 0.21 -21.04 -11.31
C ALA A 71 0.76 -22.48 -11.38
N ALA A 72 0.04 -23.41 -12.01
CA ALA A 72 0.49 -24.77 -12.29
C ALA A 72 1.60 -24.85 -13.35
N SER A 73 1.78 -23.83 -14.18
CA SER A 73 2.84 -23.76 -15.21
C SER A 73 4.16 -23.33 -14.56
N ILE A 74 4.95 -24.29 -14.06
CA ILE A 74 6.15 -24.03 -13.24
C ILE A 74 7.46 -23.98 -14.03
N ALA A 75 7.45 -24.36 -15.31
CA ALA A 75 8.65 -24.36 -16.14
C ALA A 75 9.22 -22.95 -16.29
N ALA A 76 10.55 -22.80 -16.22
CA ALA A 76 11.19 -21.48 -16.22
C ALA A 76 10.90 -20.68 -17.50
N SER A 77 10.83 -21.33 -18.65
CA SER A 77 10.48 -20.71 -19.94
C SER A 77 9.05 -20.17 -19.94
N GLU A 78 8.09 -20.94 -19.43
CA GLU A 78 6.67 -20.56 -19.34
C GLU A 78 6.47 -19.40 -18.36
N ARG A 79 7.10 -19.47 -17.18
CA ARG A 79 7.10 -18.39 -16.18
C ARG A 79 7.61 -17.08 -16.77
N ARG A 80 8.74 -17.10 -17.49
CA ARG A 80 9.32 -15.91 -18.14
C ARG A 80 8.41 -15.38 -19.26
N ALA A 81 7.86 -16.27 -20.09
CA ALA A 81 6.94 -15.89 -21.15
C ALA A 81 5.70 -15.19 -20.58
N TRP A 82 5.13 -15.75 -19.51
CA TRP A 82 3.99 -15.14 -18.82
C TRP A 82 4.35 -13.83 -18.12
N ALA A 83 5.50 -13.76 -17.43
CA ALA A 83 5.97 -12.54 -16.78
C ALA A 83 6.06 -11.38 -17.79
N LYS A 84 6.65 -11.64 -18.97
CA LYS A 84 6.72 -10.64 -20.07
C LYS A 84 5.35 -10.28 -20.62
N GLY A 85 4.51 -11.29 -20.90
CA GLY A 85 3.18 -11.09 -21.50
C GLY A 85 2.18 -10.41 -20.57
N SER A 86 2.26 -10.66 -19.26
CA SER A 86 1.36 -10.11 -18.25
C SER A 86 1.52 -8.60 -18.04
N ILE A 87 2.65 -8.01 -18.46
CA ILE A 87 2.87 -6.56 -18.42
C ILE A 87 2.15 -5.82 -19.56
N ALA A 88 1.86 -6.49 -20.68
CA ALA A 88 1.18 -5.86 -21.80
C ALA A 88 -0.22 -5.36 -21.41
N LYS A 89 -0.68 -4.30 -22.10
CA LYS A 89 -2.08 -3.89 -22.02
C LYS A 89 -2.93 -5.07 -22.46
N ARG A 90 -3.91 -5.44 -21.64
CA ARG A 90 -4.84 -6.53 -21.92
C ARG A 90 -6.25 -6.04 -21.69
N THR A 91 -7.12 -6.36 -22.63
CA THR A 91 -8.56 -6.10 -22.57
C THR A 91 -9.29 -7.43 -22.39
N GLY A 92 -10.39 -7.41 -21.65
CA GLY A 92 -11.22 -8.59 -21.38
C GLY A 92 -10.87 -9.34 -20.09
N THR A 93 -11.77 -10.26 -19.72
CA THR A 93 -11.67 -11.09 -18.51
C THR A 93 -10.64 -12.21 -18.70
N ILE A 94 -9.92 -12.55 -17.64
CA ILE A 94 -9.04 -13.72 -17.61
C ILE A 94 -9.82 -14.87 -16.94
N PRO A 95 -10.16 -15.94 -17.67
CA PRO A 95 -10.86 -17.07 -17.10
C PRO A 95 -10.09 -17.67 -15.92
N GLY A 96 -10.76 -17.88 -14.79
CA GLY A 96 -10.15 -18.45 -13.58
C GLY A 96 -9.14 -17.55 -12.89
N ALA A 97 -9.11 -16.25 -13.18
CA ALA A 97 -8.29 -15.30 -12.43
C ALA A 97 -8.63 -15.33 -10.94
N TRP A 98 -7.61 -15.30 -10.08
CA TRP A 98 -7.78 -15.30 -8.63
C TRP A 98 -8.56 -14.10 -8.12
N TYR A 99 -8.43 -12.95 -8.80
CA TYR A 99 -9.02 -11.70 -8.38
C TYR A 99 -9.55 -10.88 -9.55
N ALA A 100 -10.59 -10.08 -9.28
CA ALA A 100 -11.06 -9.07 -10.22
C ALA A 100 -10.09 -7.88 -10.31
N ALA A 101 -10.18 -7.10 -11.38
CA ALA A 101 -9.26 -5.99 -11.65
C ALA A 101 -9.24 -4.92 -10.53
N ASN A 102 -10.37 -4.68 -9.87
CA ASN A 102 -10.51 -3.74 -8.75
C ASN A 102 -9.83 -4.22 -7.45
N THR A 103 -9.35 -5.46 -7.39
CA THR A 103 -8.54 -5.96 -6.26
C THR A 103 -7.08 -5.49 -6.35
N ARG A 104 -6.68 -4.89 -7.47
CA ARG A 104 -5.34 -4.30 -7.66
C ARG A 104 -5.01 -3.28 -6.57
N GLU A 105 -5.97 -2.45 -6.19
CA GLU A 105 -5.80 -1.40 -5.18
C GLU A 105 -5.53 -2.00 -3.79
N PRO A 106 -6.32 -2.95 -3.26
CA PRO A 106 -5.98 -3.70 -2.05
C PRO A 106 -4.62 -4.43 -2.09
N ILE A 107 -4.21 -4.98 -3.23
CA ILE A 107 -2.87 -5.59 -3.39
C ILE A 107 -1.79 -4.51 -3.21
N ARG A 108 -1.96 -3.37 -3.89
CA ARG A 108 -0.99 -2.28 -3.89
C ARG A 108 -0.89 -1.59 -2.52
N ASP A 109 -2.01 -1.15 -1.98
CA ASP A 109 -2.01 -0.21 -0.88
C ASP A 109 -1.97 -0.92 0.47
N GLU A 110 -2.81 -1.93 0.67
CA GLU A 110 -2.85 -2.65 1.95
C GLU A 110 -1.73 -3.69 2.05
N THR A 111 -1.65 -4.60 1.07
CA THR A 111 -0.73 -5.75 1.14
C THR A 111 0.72 -5.31 0.96
N ILE A 112 1.02 -4.59 -0.13
CA ILE A 112 2.40 -4.19 -0.43
C ILE A 112 2.82 -2.98 0.41
N ARG A 113 2.14 -1.84 0.27
CA ARG A 113 2.60 -0.57 0.86
C ARG A 113 2.43 -0.49 2.38
N GLN A 114 1.33 -0.98 2.93
CA GLN A 114 1.09 -0.93 4.39
C GLN A 114 1.63 -2.17 5.12
N GLY A 115 1.63 -3.34 4.48
CA GLY A 115 2.12 -4.59 5.07
C GLY A 115 3.62 -4.85 4.84
N LEU A 116 3.99 -5.11 3.59
CA LEU A 116 5.29 -5.70 3.26
C LEU A 116 6.44 -4.68 3.11
N VAL A 117 6.16 -3.46 2.64
CA VAL A 117 7.16 -2.39 2.52
C VAL A 117 7.67 -1.91 3.90
N PRO A 118 6.81 -1.63 4.90
CA PRO A 118 7.27 -1.09 6.19
C PRO A 118 8.05 -2.09 7.02
N THR A 119 7.97 -3.38 6.67
CA THR A 119 8.69 -4.47 7.34
C THR A 119 9.98 -4.85 6.60
N GLY A 120 10.33 -4.15 5.51
CA GLY A 120 11.52 -4.47 4.71
C GLY A 120 11.42 -5.79 3.94
N ALA A 121 10.22 -6.35 3.79
CA ALA A 121 9.98 -7.53 2.96
C ALA A 121 9.98 -7.20 1.46
N ILE A 122 9.51 -6.00 1.10
CA ILE A 122 9.47 -5.49 -0.28
C ILE A 122 10.13 -4.11 -0.38
N PHE A 123 10.83 -3.87 -1.48
CA PHE A 123 11.25 -2.52 -1.89
C PHE A 123 10.40 -1.96 -3.02
N GLU A 124 10.13 -0.66 -2.94
CA GLU A 124 9.42 0.13 -3.96
C GLU A 124 10.43 0.95 -4.78
N ARG A 125 10.31 0.89 -6.11
CA ARG A 125 11.08 1.74 -7.03
C ARG A 125 10.61 3.20 -6.90
N LYS A 126 11.47 4.05 -6.34
CA LYS A 126 11.15 5.46 -6.06
C LYS A 126 11.13 6.36 -7.31
N ASN A 127 11.94 6.06 -8.33
CA ASN A 127 12.11 6.92 -9.52
C ASN A 127 11.02 6.73 -10.59
N LEU A 128 9.76 6.59 -10.18
CA LEU A 128 8.63 6.42 -11.10
C LEU A 128 7.47 7.33 -10.68
N PRO A 129 6.91 8.15 -11.60
CA PRO A 129 5.75 8.98 -11.31
C PRO A 129 4.58 8.15 -10.74
N PRO A 130 3.70 8.73 -9.90
CA PRO A 130 2.57 8.02 -9.32
C PRO A 130 1.64 7.35 -10.36
N THR A 131 1.51 7.97 -11.54
CA THR A 131 0.70 7.49 -12.67
C THR A 131 1.40 6.43 -13.54
N SER A 132 2.64 6.07 -13.23
CA SER A 132 3.40 5.13 -14.04
C SER A 132 2.80 3.72 -13.99
N SER A 133 2.57 3.14 -15.17
CA SER A 133 2.16 1.74 -15.35
C SER A 133 3.35 0.77 -15.38
N LYS A 134 4.56 1.21 -15.03
CA LYS A 134 5.75 0.37 -14.94
C LYS A 134 5.72 -0.47 -13.66
N PRO A 135 6.24 -1.72 -13.69
CA PRO A 135 6.47 -2.51 -12.49
C PRO A 135 7.32 -1.78 -11.45
N ARG A 136 7.04 -1.99 -10.16
CA ARG A 136 7.54 -1.14 -9.08
C ARG A 136 8.06 -1.88 -7.84
N TYR A 137 7.68 -3.14 -7.62
CA TYR A 137 7.96 -3.81 -6.35
C TYR A 137 8.88 -5.02 -6.52
N VAL A 138 9.80 -5.24 -5.58
CA VAL A 138 10.64 -6.47 -5.52
C VAL A 138 10.67 -7.01 -4.11
N LEU A 139 10.75 -8.34 -3.96
CA LEU A 139 11.07 -8.96 -2.69
C LEU A 139 12.53 -8.69 -2.36
N THR A 140 12.82 -8.36 -1.11
CA THR A 140 14.21 -8.29 -0.65
C THR A 140 14.82 -9.68 -0.68
N THR A 141 16.12 -9.80 -0.97
CA THR A 141 16.77 -11.11 -1.00
C THR A 141 16.64 -11.84 0.36
N ALA A 142 16.68 -11.09 1.46
CA ALA A 142 16.54 -11.63 2.81
C ALA A 142 15.15 -12.24 3.06
N PHE A 143 14.09 -11.61 2.56
CA PHE A 143 12.73 -12.12 2.73
C PHE A 143 12.42 -13.26 1.76
N ALA A 144 12.87 -13.17 0.50
CA ALA A 144 12.69 -14.24 -0.49
C ALA A 144 13.30 -15.57 -0.05
N LYS A 145 14.47 -15.55 0.62
CA LYS A 145 15.14 -16.75 1.16
C LYS A 145 14.28 -17.52 2.18
N LEU A 146 13.38 -16.86 2.90
CA LEU A 146 12.50 -17.52 3.86
C LEU A 146 11.49 -18.45 3.19
N PHE A 147 11.33 -18.38 1.86
CA PHE A 147 10.43 -19.21 1.07
C PHE A 147 11.15 -20.30 0.27
N ASP A 148 12.45 -20.51 0.50
CA ASP A 148 13.18 -21.62 -0.10
C ASP A 148 12.59 -22.97 0.36
N PRO A 149 12.11 -23.84 -0.54
CA PRO A 149 11.59 -25.16 -0.18
C PRO A 149 12.62 -26.05 0.54
N GLY A 150 13.92 -25.85 0.31
CA GLY A 150 14.99 -26.56 1.01
C GLY A 150 15.17 -26.14 2.48
N LEU A 151 14.64 -24.96 2.85
CA LEU A 151 14.69 -24.45 4.21
C LEU A 151 13.50 -25.00 5.02
N THR A 152 13.76 -25.90 5.96
CA THR A 152 12.73 -26.60 6.74
C THR A 152 13.12 -26.73 8.22
N GLY A 153 12.19 -27.21 9.06
CA GLY A 153 12.47 -27.56 10.45
C GLY A 153 13.08 -26.41 11.28
N GLU A 154 14.10 -26.75 12.06
CA GLU A 154 14.80 -25.80 12.95
C GLU A 154 15.55 -24.72 12.17
N ASP A 155 16.08 -25.04 10.99
CA ASP A 155 16.78 -24.07 10.14
C ASP A 155 15.83 -22.97 9.66
N LEU A 156 14.62 -23.35 9.24
CA LEU A 156 13.56 -22.39 8.89
C LEU A 156 13.20 -21.50 10.08
N ALA A 157 13.00 -22.09 11.27
CA ALA A 157 12.68 -21.34 12.47
C ALA A 157 13.80 -20.36 12.85
N ALA A 158 15.06 -20.77 12.71
CA ALA A 158 16.23 -19.94 12.98
C ALA A 158 16.34 -18.76 12.01
N GLU A 159 16.17 -18.98 10.71
CA GLU A 159 16.23 -17.92 9.70
C GLU A 159 15.05 -16.93 9.82
N ILE A 160 13.84 -17.44 10.11
CA ILE A 160 12.69 -16.58 10.42
C ILE A 160 12.99 -15.71 11.64
N LYS A 161 13.51 -16.28 12.73
CA LYS A 161 13.85 -15.53 13.95
C LYS A 161 14.91 -14.47 13.68
N LYS A 162 15.95 -14.80 12.91
CA LYS A 162 16.97 -13.82 12.48
C LYS A 162 16.35 -12.66 11.71
N TRP A 163 15.44 -12.96 10.78
CA TRP A 163 14.72 -11.94 10.02
C TRP A 163 13.83 -11.07 10.94
N GLN A 164 13.07 -11.68 11.85
CA GLN A 164 12.23 -10.97 12.82
C GLN A 164 13.04 -10.01 13.70
N VAL A 165 14.15 -10.46 14.27
CA VAL A 165 15.03 -9.60 15.09
C VAL A 165 15.56 -8.43 14.27
N LYS A 166 15.93 -8.68 13.01
CA LYS A 166 16.49 -7.65 12.14
C LYS A 166 15.45 -6.66 11.63
N TYR A 167 14.21 -7.07 11.37
CA TYR A 167 13.24 -6.26 10.63
C TYR A 167 11.95 -5.95 11.40
N LEU A 168 11.58 -6.75 12.41
CA LEU A 168 10.39 -6.57 13.24
C LEU A 168 10.69 -6.09 14.67
N ALA A 169 11.95 -5.93 15.07
CA ALA A 169 12.26 -5.34 16.37
C ALA A 169 11.67 -3.93 16.47
N PRO A 170 11.03 -3.52 17.58
CA PRO A 170 10.35 -2.23 17.71
C PRO A 170 11.20 -1.02 17.31
N GLN A 171 12.47 -1.00 17.74
CA GLN A 171 13.45 0.03 17.35
C GLN A 171 13.86 -0.02 15.87
N VAL A 172 13.86 -1.18 15.23
CA VAL A 172 14.15 -1.30 13.80
C VAL A 172 12.92 -0.91 12.97
N LEU A 173 11.73 -1.33 13.36
CA LEU A 173 10.48 -0.85 12.77
C LEU A 173 10.34 0.67 12.91
N ALA A 174 10.71 1.23 14.06
CA ALA A 174 10.76 2.68 14.26
C ALA A 174 11.76 3.33 13.28
N ARG A 175 12.97 2.79 13.13
CA ARG A 175 13.96 3.28 12.15
C ARG A 175 13.53 3.12 10.70
N ILE A 176 12.87 2.02 10.32
CA ILE A 176 12.35 1.80 8.97
C ILE A 176 11.19 2.76 8.72
N ARG A 177 10.25 2.92 9.66
CA ARG A 177 9.19 3.93 9.57
C ARG A 177 9.75 5.34 9.47
N LEU A 178 10.78 5.67 10.24
CA LEU A 178 11.48 6.95 10.17
C LEU A 178 12.26 7.11 8.86
N ALA A 179 12.87 6.05 8.30
CA ALA A 179 13.60 6.09 7.04
C ALA A 179 12.65 6.13 5.82
N VAL A 180 11.49 5.49 5.91
CA VAL A 180 10.38 5.63 4.95
C VAL A 180 9.83 7.05 5.04
N ALA A 181 9.57 7.57 6.25
CA ALA A 181 9.09 8.93 6.48
C ALA A 181 10.14 10.03 6.22
N ALA A 182 11.43 9.72 6.26
CA ALA A 182 12.53 10.62 5.87
C ALA A 182 12.84 10.50 4.37
N GLY A 183 12.46 9.38 3.74
CA GLY A 183 12.51 9.18 2.30
C GLY A 183 11.26 9.64 1.55
N THR A 184 10.38 10.39 2.22
CA THR A 184 9.19 11.09 1.70
C THR A 184 9.39 12.60 1.80
N GLU A 185 10.45 13.14 1.18
CA GLU A 185 10.61 14.59 1.02
C GLU A 185 9.52 15.21 0.11
N ASP A 186 8.74 14.38 -0.59
CA ASP A 186 7.67 14.82 -1.48
C ASP A 186 6.25 14.77 -0.86
N GLU A 187 6.06 14.42 0.41
CA GLU A 187 4.70 14.46 1.00
C GLU A 187 4.34 15.86 1.50
N LEU A 188 3.21 16.36 1.03
CA LEU A 188 2.72 17.70 1.33
C LEU A 188 1.98 17.68 2.67
N VAL A 189 2.59 18.28 3.69
CA VAL A 189 2.02 18.34 5.05
C VAL A 189 1.04 19.50 5.13
N VAL A 190 -0.21 19.21 5.46
CA VAL A 190 -1.30 20.17 5.74
C VAL A 190 -1.45 20.34 7.24
N ARG A 191 -1.40 21.57 7.74
CA ARG A 191 -1.59 21.93 9.14
C ARG A 191 -3.01 22.42 9.35
N PHE A 192 -3.72 21.79 10.27
CA PHE A 192 -5.11 22.11 10.56
C PHE A 192 -5.16 23.25 11.60
N PRO A 193 -6.27 24.01 11.68
CA PRO A 193 -6.44 25.07 12.69
C PRO A 193 -6.28 24.60 14.14
N ASN A 194 -6.55 23.33 14.41
CA ASN A 194 -6.36 22.69 15.73
C ASN A 194 -4.90 22.26 16.01
N GLN A 195 -3.94 22.74 15.21
CA GLN A 195 -2.50 22.41 15.26
C GLN A 195 -2.13 20.97 14.86
N GLU A 196 -3.10 20.15 14.47
CA GLU A 196 -2.83 18.84 13.92
C GLU A 196 -2.23 18.95 12.52
N SER A 197 -1.62 17.87 12.04
CA SER A 197 -1.06 17.84 10.69
C SER A 197 -1.46 16.56 9.99
N ARG A 198 -1.88 16.68 8.73
CA ARG A 198 -2.22 15.56 7.85
C ARG A 198 -1.26 15.56 6.66
N ARG A 199 -0.79 14.38 6.27
CA ARG A 199 0.07 14.24 5.08
C ARG A 199 -0.81 13.90 3.89
N LEU A 200 -0.65 14.66 2.82
CA LEU A 200 -1.25 14.39 1.53
C LEU A 200 -0.18 13.94 0.53
N PRO A 201 -0.54 13.07 -0.44
CA PRO A 201 0.37 12.79 -1.55
C PRO A 201 0.76 14.07 -2.30
N PRO A 202 1.95 14.15 -2.91
CA PRO A 202 2.30 15.27 -3.78
C PRO A 202 1.35 15.36 -4.96
N GLY A 203 0.86 16.58 -5.25
CA GLY A 203 0.05 16.85 -6.43
C GLY A 203 -0.61 18.23 -6.40
N PRO A 204 -1.03 18.77 -7.56
CA PRO A 204 -1.70 20.06 -7.66
C PRO A 204 -2.95 20.17 -6.76
N SER A 205 -3.81 19.14 -6.75
CA SER A 205 -5.00 19.11 -5.88
C SER A 205 -4.62 19.17 -4.40
N SER A 206 -3.60 18.42 -3.96
CA SER A 206 -3.16 18.44 -2.57
C SER A 206 -2.55 19.79 -2.16
N ALA A 207 -1.88 20.49 -3.09
CA ALA A 207 -1.41 21.85 -2.86
C ALA A 207 -2.57 22.84 -2.71
N ILE A 208 -3.62 22.71 -3.52
CA ILE A 208 -4.84 23.52 -3.38
C ILE A 208 -5.54 23.21 -2.06
N SER A 209 -5.71 21.94 -1.69
CA SER A 209 -6.32 21.56 -0.40
C SER A 209 -5.58 22.15 0.79
N LYS A 210 -4.24 22.17 0.73
CA LYS A 210 -3.41 22.84 1.75
C LYS A 210 -3.68 24.33 1.79
N ALA A 211 -3.71 25.02 0.66
CA ALA A 211 -4.03 26.45 0.61
C ALA A 211 -5.46 26.73 1.13
N VAL A 212 -6.43 25.85 0.85
CA VAL A 212 -7.79 26.00 1.39
C VAL A 212 -7.78 25.95 2.93
N ILE A 213 -7.02 25.02 3.51
CA ILE A 213 -7.00 24.82 4.97
C ILE A 213 -6.10 25.84 5.69
N GLU A 214 -4.92 26.14 5.12
CA GLU A 214 -3.90 26.98 5.77
C GLU A 214 -4.02 28.47 5.42
N ASP A 215 -4.58 28.81 4.26
CA ASP A 215 -4.75 30.20 3.83
C ASP A 215 -6.20 30.65 3.80
N PHE A 216 -7.08 29.92 3.11
CA PHE A 216 -8.48 30.34 2.95
C PHE A 216 -9.24 30.29 4.27
N ALA A 217 -9.23 29.14 4.97
CA ALA A 217 -9.99 28.96 6.20
C ALA A 217 -9.68 30.04 7.27
N PRO A 218 -8.42 30.36 7.61
CA PRO A 218 -8.14 31.43 8.59
C PRO A 218 -8.38 32.85 8.08
N ARG A 219 -8.48 33.08 6.76
CA ARG A 219 -8.78 34.41 6.19
C ARG A 219 -10.27 34.70 6.13
N PHE A 220 -11.10 33.68 5.92
CA PHE A 220 -12.53 33.86 5.64
C PHE A 220 -13.44 33.33 6.76
N LEU A 221 -12.93 32.50 7.67
CA LEU A 221 -13.67 31.98 8.82
C LEU A 221 -13.09 32.51 10.13
N SER A 222 -13.95 32.75 11.11
CA SER A 222 -13.57 33.32 12.41
C SER A 222 -13.02 32.26 13.37
N LYS A 223 -13.60 31.06 13.39
CA LYS A 223 -13.12 29.91 14.16
C LYS A 223 -13.18 28.64 13.30
N PRO A 224 -12.28 28.51 12.30
CA PRO A 224 -12.32 27.43 11.34
C PRO A 224 -12.06 26.07 11.99
N THR A 225 -12.86 25.08 11.60
CA THR A 225 -12.68 23.66 11.95
C THR A 225 -12.80 22.82 10.69
N VAL A 226 -11.83 21.93 10.46
CA VAL A 226 -11.89 20.99 9.34
C VAL A 226 -12.70 19.78 9.79
N LEU A 227 -13.85 19.55 9.16
CA LEU A 227 -14.71 18.39 9.41
C LEU A 227 -14.36 17.22 8.49
N TRP A 228 -13.94 17.52 7.27
CA TRP A 228 -13.60 16.54 6.25
C TRP A 228 -12.48 17.06 5.35
N LEU A 229 -11.54 16.18 5.01
CA LEU A 229 -10.57 16.39 3.94
C LEU A 229 -10.40 15.06 3.21
N SER A 230 -10.79 15.05 1.93
CA SER A 230 -10.66 13.91 1.05
C SER A 230 -9.18 13.52 0.90
N ASP A 231 -8.89 12.24 1.11
CA ASP A 231 -7.61 11.65 0.71
C ASP A 231 -7.91 10.69 -0.44
N SER A 232 -7.36 10.99 -1.62
CA SER A 232 -7.44 10.12 -2.80
C SER A 232 -6.95 8.68 -2.55
N LYS A 233 -6.21 8.44 -1.45
CA LYS A 233 -5.74 7.12 -1.01
C LYS A 233 -6.53 6.52 0.15
N ASN A 234 -7.25 7.31 0.96
CA ASN A 234 -8.02 6.83 2.11
C ASN A 234 -9.39 7.51 2.15
N LYS A 235 -10.41 6.86 1.58
CA LYS A 235 -11.76 7.43 1.53
C LYS A 235 -12.52 7.45 2.86
N VAL A 236 -11.94 7.02 3.98
CA VAL A 236 -12.52 7.21 5.33
C VAL A 236 -11.39 7.28 6.35
N VAL A 237 -11.18 8.44 6.98
CA VAL A 237 -10.42 8.52 8.23
C VAL A 237 -11.47 8.55 9.35
N ALA A 238 -11.57 7.46 10.13
CA ALA A 238 -12.57 7.20 11.17
C ALA A 238 -12.73 8.27 12.28
N ARG A 239 -11.98 9.38 12.21
CA ARG A 239 -12.01 10.49 13.14
C ARG A 239 -12.89 11.65 12.64
N ASP A 240 -12.89 11.89 11.34
CA ASP A 240 -13.68 12.95 10.69
C ASP A 240 -15.18 12.69 10.96
N ASP A 241 -15.58 11.41 10.94
CA ASP A 241 -16.93 10.94 11.30
C ASP A 241 -17.32 11.27 12.75
N LYS A 242 -16.41 11.16 13.73
CA LYS A 242 -16.76 11.43 15.14
C LYS A 242 -16.99 12.92 15.40
N LEU A 243 -16.19 13.77 14.78
CA LEU A 243 -16.36 15.22 14.92
C LEU A 243 -17.63 15.69 14.21
N ALA A 244 -17.89 15.19 13.00
CA ALA A 244 -19.12 15.47 12.28
C ALA A 244 -20.38 14.95 13.02
N GLN A 245 -20.33 13.73 13.57
CA GLN A 245 -21.42 13.21 14.40
C GLN A 245 -21.64 14.03 15.67
N SER A 246 -20.58 14.55 16.29
CA SER A 246 -20.70 15.37 17.51
C SER A 246 -21.43 16.70 17.28
N ILE A 247 -21.52 17.15 16.03
CA ILE A 247 -22.26 18.35 15.60
C ILE A 247 -23.52 18.01 14.80
N GLY A 248 -23.96 16.74 14.83
CA GLY A 248 -25.20 16.28 14.19
C GLY A 248 -25.14 16.11 12.67
N ILE A 249 -23.94 16.08 12.08
CA ILE A 249 -23.75 15.86 10.65
C ILE A 249 -23.40 14.40 10.41
N GLU A 250 -24.28 13.69 9.73
CA GLU A 250 -24.02 12.34 9.25
C GLU A 250 -23.33 12.41 7.87
N ILE A 251 -22.04 12.10 7.84
CA ILE A 251 -21.25 12.06 6.61
C ILE A 251 -21.31 10.65 6.04
N ASP A 252 -22.06 10.48 4.94
CA ASP A 252 -22.11 9.23 4.19
C ASP A 252 -20.95 9.17 3.19
N ALA A 253 -19.86 8.50 3.58
CA ALA A 253 -18.67 8.34 2.75
C ALA A 253 -18.90 7.55 1.44
N GLN A 254 -20.07 6.91 1.26
CA GLN A 254 -20.44 6.24 0.02
C GLN A 254 -21.07 7.18 -1.02
N LYS A 255 -21.42 8.41 -0.63
CA LYS A 255 -21.95 9.45 -1.53
C LYS A 255 -20.82 10.35 -2.06
N HIS A 256 -21.12 11.09 -3.12
CA HIS A 256 -20.22 12.10 -3.69
C HIS A 256 -20.02 13.25 -2.68
N LEU A 257 -19.09 13.07 -1.75
CA LEU A 257 -18.66 14.12 -0.83
C LEU A 257 -17.69 15.07 -1.53
N PRO A 258 -17.75 16.36 -1.21
CA PRO A 258 -16.77 17.32 -1.70
C PRO A 258 -15.38 17.04 -1.11
N ASP A 259 -14.37 17.64 -1.71
CA ASP A 259 -12.99 17.44 -1.27
C ASP A 259 -12.72 17.93 0.16
N ILE A 260 -13.35 19.02 0.60
CA ILE A 260 -13.16 19.56 1.96
C ILE A 260 -14.51 20.04 2.52
N ILE A 261 -14.74 19.75 3.79
CA ILE A 261 -15.85 20.34 4.56
C ILE A 261 -15.25 21.10 5.74
N LEU A 262 -15.54 22.39 5.81
CA LEU A 262 -15.15 23.27 6.92
C LEU A 262 -16.40 23.69 7.71
N ALA A 263 -16.21 23.98 8.99
CA ALA A 263 -17.19 24.67 9.84
C ALA A 263 -16.58 25.93 10.45
N ASP A 264 -17.39 26.97 10.62
CA ASP A 264 -17.05 28.13 11.44
C ASP A 264 -17.81 28.07 12.77
N LEU A 265 -17.07 28.05 13.88
CA LEU A 265 -17.62 27.86 15.22
C LEU A 265 -17.65 29.16 16.06
N ALA A 266 -17.53 30.33 15.43
CA ALA A 266 -17.39 31.60 16.17
C ALA A 266 -18.70 32.21 16.66
N ASN A 267 -19.85 31.84 16.07
CA ASN A 267 -21.15 32.47 16.34
C ASN A 267 -22.24 31.41 16.61
N ASP A 268 -23.41 31.86 17.11
CA ASP A 268 -24.62 31.03 17.25
C ASP A 268 -25.20 30.57 15.89
N GLN A 269 -24.67 31.12 14.78
CA GLN A 269 -24.98 30.67 13.42
C GLN A 269 -23.93 29.67 12.95
N PHE A 270 -24.41 28.47 12.65
CA PHE A 270 -23.59 27.37 12.15
C PHE A 270 -23.34 27.53 10.65
N LEU A 271 -22.11 27.85 10.25
CA LEU A 271 -21.70 27.96 8.84
C LEU A 271 -20.91 26.71 8.42
N LEU A 272 -21.40 26.01 7.40
CA LEU A 272 -20.67 24.95 6.71
C LEU A 272 -20.19 25.45 5.34
N VAL A 273 -18.93 25.14 5.02
CA VAL A 273 -18.34 25.43 3.72
C VAL A 273 -17.92 24.13 3.06
N PHE A 274 -18.52 23.84 1.92
CA PHE A 274 -18.17 22.72 1.05
C PHE A 274 -17.23 23.23 -0.05
N VAL A 275 -16.06 22.62 -0.18
CA VAL A 275 -15.05 23.02 -1.15
C VAL A 275 -14.70 21.84 -2.04
N GLU A 276 -14.82 22.04 -3.35
CA GLU A 276 -14.36 21.11 -4.36
C GLU A 276 -13.02 21.61 -4.93
N VAL A 277 -12.03 20.73 -5.02
CA VAL A 277 -10.68 21.06 -5.47
C VAL A 277 -10.52 20.65 -6.93
N VAL A 278 -10.64 21.63 -7.82
CA VAL A 278 -10.44 21.42 -9.26
C VAL A 278 -9.01 21.79 -9.65
N ALA A 279 -8.23 20.79 -10.06
CA ALA A 279 -6.93 20.99 -10.71
C ALA A 279 -7.06 20.55 -12.18
N THR A 280 -6.69 21.44 -13.12
CA THR A 280 -6.68 21.19 -14.57
C THR A 280 -5.28 20.89 -15.08
#